data_AF-A0A7Y2U7I8-F1
#
_entry.id   AF-A0A7Y2U7I8-F1
#
_cell.length_a   1.000
_cell.length_b   1.000
_cell.length_c   1.000
_cell.angle_alpha   90.00
_cell.angle_beta   90.00
_cell.angle_gamma   90.00
#
_symmetry.space_group_name_H-M   'P 1'
#
loop_
_entity.id
_entity.type
_entity.pdbx_description
1 polymer ?
#
loop_
_entity_poly.entity_id
_entity_poly.type
_entity_poly.pdbx_seq_one_letter_code
_entity_poly.pdbx_strand_id
1 'polypeptide(L)'
;GVSDTVEFDIAINNLGVESINSSSWKLEAWLSKDTFFGDSNDSYLGSLPLPLLVMDSGSSQTEAVSFEIPDEVKTGENFVAIRLVNIERFPEINMANNSVITDLAMVTIPEWELSLNTNGQGQIDQDFAALRYPHGARVSLTANAGKGAAFAGWGGDAVGAENQVTILMDGNKSVQANFSSRASLQVHVRGAGSVTGLADLGSYAVNDTAALTAAPADGWEFSGWNGAATGGSPTAQVTMDSNKVLTARFIKTKARWKTDHFTTQAELDDPLISGDDADPDGDGLKNWQEYLHMSNPRDKNSKGVIELKLDGGYLYAIFTRNAGVEDGLSLACQGSRDMSDWEAPDIQERVLSTTDGIETVEVRIPAEGKQKGFLRLKYQRP
;
A
#
# COMPACT_ATOMS: atom_id res chain seq x y z
N GLY A 1 -18.38 35.95 9.65
CA GLY A 1 -17.52 34.75 9.60
C GLY A 1 -16.36 34.99 8.66
N VAL A 2 -15.52 33.99 8.44
CA VAL A 2 -14.45 34.02 7.43
C VAL A 2 -15.03 34.43 6.08
N SER A 3 -14.32 35.31 5.37
CA SER A 3 -14.71 35.93 4.09
C SER A 3 -15.98 36.78 4.08
N ASP A 4 -16.71 36.89 5.20
CA ASP A 4 -17.70 37.94 5.34
C ASP A 4 -16.99 39.30 5.49
N THR A 5 -17.72 40.37 5.21
CA THR A 5 -17.23 41.74 5.36
C THR A 5 -17.72 42.34 6.67
N VAL A 6 -16.82 42.97 7.42
CA VAL A 6 -17.18 43.87 8.52
C VAL A 6 -17.19 45.30 7.99
N GLU A 7 -18.31 45.99 8.20
CA GLU A 7 -18.52 47.37 7.78
C GLU A 7 -18.74 48.26 9.01
N PHE A 8 -18.09 49.41 9.04
CA PHE A 8 -18.23 50.39 10.11
C PHE A 8 -17.87 51.79 9.62
N ASP A 9 -18.46 52.79 10.27
CA ASP A 9 -18.12 54.20 10.05
C ASP A 9 -17.03 54.65 11.03
N ILE A 10 -16.07 55.43 10.55
CA ILE A 10 -15.05 56.07 11.39
C ILE A 10 -15.21 57.59 11.35
N ALA A 11 -15.07 58.24 12.51
CA ALA A 11 -14.96 59.68 12.60
C ALA A 11 -13.49 60.09 12.72
N ILE A 12 -12.96 60.77 11.71
CA ILE A 12 -11.60 61.29 11.68
C ILE A 12 -11.66 62.75 12.11
N ASN A 13 -10.86 63.14 13.10
CA ASN A 13 -10.85 64.49 13.65
C ASN A 13 -9.47 65.14 13.47
N ASN A 14 -9.42 66.34 12.89
CA ASN A 14 -8.20 67.13 12.90
C ASN A 14 -8.09 67.89 14.23
N LEU A 15 -7.32 67.35 15.16
CA LEU A 15 -7.05 67.96 16.47
C LEU A 15 -5.91 68.98 16.45
N GLY A 16 -5.24 69.14 15.30
CA GLY A 16 -4.17 70.11 15.10
C GLY A 16 -4.70 71.54 14.95
N VAL A 17 -3.77 72.49 14.89
CA VAL A 17 -4.06 73.93 14.69
C VAL A 17 -3.94 74.38 13.24
N GLU A 18 -3.53 73.48 12.34
CA GLU A 18 -3.36 73.73 10.91
C GLU A 18 -4.29 72.83 10.09
N SER A 19 -4.62 73.25 8.87
CA SER A 19 -5.32 72.41 7.92
C SER A 19 -4.39 71.29 7.44
N ILE A 20 -4.87 70.05 7.45
CA ILE A 20 -4.10 68.86 7.04
C ILE A 20 -4.80 68.14 5.89
N ASN A 21 -4.03 67.34 5.15
CA ASN A 21 -4.59 66.38 4.22
C ASN A 21 -4.25 64.94 4.64
N SER A 22 -5.09 63.99 4.23
CA SER A 22 -4.98 62.58 4.60
C SER A 22 -4.10 61.75 3.64
N SER A 23 -3.41 62.35 2.66
CA SER A 23 -2.74 61.58 1.60
C SER A 23 -1.61 60.68 2.10
N SER A 24 -0.99 61.04 3.23
CA SER A 24 0.03 60.25 3.91
C SER A 24 -0.51 59.44 5.08
N TRP A 25 -1.83 59.18 5.12
CA TRP A 25 -2.46 58.44 6.20
C TRP A 25 -3.14 57.16 5.71
N LYS A 26 -3.07 56.13 6.55
CA LYS A 26 -3.79 54.87 6.36
C LYS A 26 -4.50 54.47 7.65
N LEU A 27 -5.58 53.74 7.48
CA LEU A 27 -6.29 53.05 8.54
C LEU A 27 -5.83 51.60 8.59
N GLU A 28 -5.64 51.08 9.79
CA GLU A 28 -5.46 49.66 10.05
C GLU A 28 -6.56 49.20 11.01
N ALA A 29 -7.05 47.98 10.82
CA ALA A 29 -8.16 47.45 11.61
C ALA A 29 -7.89 46.03 12.12
N TRP A 30 -8.45 45.73 13.29
CA TRP A 30 -8.42 44.43 13.95
C TRP A 30 -9.80 44.09 14.52
N LEU A 31 -10.08 42.79 14.65
CA LEU A 31 -11.06 42.29 15.61
C LEU A 31 -10.33 41.92 16.90
N SER A 32 -10.69 42.58 18.00
CA SER A 32 -9.99 42.53 19.29
C SER A 32 -10.88 42.04 20.43
N LYS A 33 -10.31 41.39 21.45
CA LYS A 33 -11.07 40.98 22.65
C LYS A 33 -11.27 42.07 23.69
N ASP A 34 -10.43 43.08 23.70
CA ASP A 34 -10.32 44.03 24.80
C ASP A 34 -10.22 45.49 24.32
N THR A 35 -10.55 45.74 23.05
CA THR A 35 -10.47 47.05 22.36
C THR A 35 -9.06 47.58 22.16
N PHE A 36 -8.03 46.84 22.60
CA PHE A 36 -6.63 47.13 22.32
C PHE A 36 -6.20 46.35 21.08
N PHE A 37 -5.36 46.96 20.23
CA PHE A 37 -4.90 46.31 18.99
C PHE A 37 -3.43 45.90 19.08
N GLY A 38 -3.06 44.91 18.28
CA GLY A 38 -1.67 44.48 18.07
C GLY A 38 -1.15 43.50 19.13
N ASP A 39 -2.02 42.88 19.92
CA ASP A 39 -1.65 41.80 20.82
C ASP A 39 -1.91 40.42 20.20
N SER A 40 -1.65 39.34 20.94
CA SER A 40 -1.82 37.96 20.44
C SER A 40 -3.28 37.47 20.36
N ASN A 41 -4.21 38.22 20.93
CA ASN A 41 -5.64 37.90 21.00
C ASN A 41 -6.44 38.53 19.84
N ASP A 42 -5.79 39.41 19.06
CA ASP A 42 -6.41 40.12 17.95
C ASP A 42 -6.34 39.37 16.62
N SER A 43 -7.31 39.66 15.74
CA SER A 43 -7.30 39.25 14.33
C SER A 43 -7.10 40.48 13.46
N TYR A 44 -5.95 40.58 12.79
CA TYR A 44 -5.70 41.69 11.88
C TYR A 44 -6.57 41.58 10.61
N LEU A 45 -7.38 42.60 10.37
CA LEU A 45 -8.28 42.67 9.21
C LEU A 45 -7.60 43.26 7.97
N GLY A 46 -6.58 44.11 8.17
CA GLY A 46 -5.82 44.71 7.08
C GLY A 46 -5.60 46.21 7.25
N SER A 47 -5.17 46.83 6.15
CA SER A 47 -4.94 48.27 6.07
C SER A 47 -5.52 48.88 4.80
N LEU A 48 -6.08 50.08 4.90
CA LEU A 48 -6.61 50.85 3.77
C LEU A 48 -6.03 52.27 3.77
N PRO A 49 -5.61 52.81 2.61
CA PRO A 49 -5.31 54.23 2.51
C PRO A 49 -6.59 55.04 2.74
N LEU A 50 -6.47 56.20 3.38
CA LEU A 50 -7.61 57.10 3.48
C LEU A 50 -7.91 57.76 2.12
N PRO A 51 -9.18 58.04 1.79
CA PRO A 51 -9.51 58.93 0.69
C PRO A 51 -8.87 60.30 0.92
N LEU A 52 -8.65 61.09 -0.14
CA LEU A 52 -8.05 62.42 -0.01
C LEU A 52 -9.04 63.38 0.67
N LEU A 53 -8.83 63.61 1.96
CA LEU A 53 -9.56 64.53 2.81
C LEU A 53 -8.71 65.78 3.00
N VAL A 54 -9.36 66.95 2.96
CA VAL A 54 -8.78 68.22 3.38
C VAL A 54 -9.56 68.66 4.61
N MET A 55 -8.87 68.75 5.74
CA MET A 55 -9.48 68.91 7.05
C MET A 55 -8.93 70.15 7.74
N ASP A 56 -9.76 71.18 7.89
CA ASP A 56 -9.41 72.35 8.67
C ASP A 56 -9.24 72.02 10.15
N SER A 57 -8.50 72.86 10.87
CA SER A 57 -8.30 72.75 12.33
C SER A 57 -9.64 72.57 13.05
N GLY A 58 -9.76 71.51 13.85
CA GLY A 58 -10.96 71.18 14.62
C GLY A 58 -12.10 70.54 13.82
N SER A 59 -11.94 70.29 12.51
CA SER A 59 -12.96 69.63 11.70
C SER A 59 -13.03 68.12 11.95
N SER A 60 -14.19 67.54 11.66
CA SER A 60 -14.48 66.11 11.73
C SER A 60 -15.09 65.65 10.41
N GLN A 61 -14.68 64.48 9.92
CA GLN A 61 -15.27 63.83 8.74
C GLN A 61 -15.54 62.37 9.06
N THR A 62 -16.60 61.82 8.47
CA THR A 62 -17.01 60.43 8.65
C THR A 62 -16.81 59.65 7.37
N GLU A 63 -16.11 58.52 7.47
CA GLU A 63 -15.82 57.63 6.34
C GLU A 63 -16.37 56.23 6.63
N ALA A 64 -17.05 55.64 5.65
CA ALA A 64 -17.49 54.25 5.69
C ALA A 64 -16.33 53.33 5.27
N VAL A 65 -16.07 52.29 6.05
CA VAL A 65 -14.94 51.39 5.84
C VAL A 65 -15.39 49.94 5.92
N SER A 66 -14.81 49.10 5.07
CA SER A 66 -15.12 47.68 4.98
C SER A 66 -13.84 46.84 4.95
N PHE A 67 -13.79 45.76 5.73
CA PHE A 67 -12.71 44.78 5.67
C PHE A 67 -13.25 43.36 5.55
N GLU A 68 -12.58 42.52 4.78
CA GLU A 68 -12.85 41.08 4.76
C GLU A 68 -12.26 40.41 6.01
N ILE A 69 -13.02 39.49 6.61
CA ILE A 69 -12.58 38.74 7.78
C ILE A 69 -11.65 37.59 7.33
N PRO A 70 -10.41 37.50 7.84
CA PRO A 70 -9.44 36.50 7.41
C PRO A 70 -9.75 35.08 7.92
N ASP A 71 -9.13 34.08 7.31
CA ASP A 71 -9.28 32.66 7.68
C ASP A 71 -8.90 32.36 9.14
N GLU A 72 -7.87 33.04 9.67
CA GLU A 72 -7.32 32.82 11.01
C GLU A 72 -8.00 33.68 12.10
N VAL A 73 -9.21 34.19 11.84
CA VAL A 73 -9.96 35.04 12.77
C VAL A 73 -10.23 34.34 14.12
N LYS A 74 -10.10 35.11 15.20
CA LYS A 74 -10.48 34.69 16.55
C LYS A 74 -12.00 34.71 16.72
N THR A 75 -12.52 33.59 17.20
CA THR A 75 -13.95 33.34 17.39
C THR A 75 -14.51 34.02 18.64
N GLY A 76 -15.84 34.12 18.76
CA GLY A 76 -16.54 34.73 19.88
C GLY A 76 -16.80 36.22 19.69
N GLU A 77 -17.03 36.93 20.80
CA GLU A 77 -17.26 38.38 20.81
C GLU A 77 -15.95 39.13 20.59
N ASN A 78 -15.94 40.06 19.65
CA ASN A 78 -14.81 40.94 19.36
C ASN A 78 -15.30 42.39 19.21
N PHE A 79 -14.42 43.35 19.45
CA PHE A 79 -14.61 44.75 19.10
C PHE A 79 -13.80 45.07 17.85
N VAL A 80 -14.26 46.04 17.06
CA VAL A 80 -13.45 46.62 16.00
C VAL A 80 -12.46 47.59 16.65
N ALA A 81 -11.17 47.26 16.58
CA ALA A 81 -10.09 48.16 16.98
C ALA A 81 -9.46 48.76 15.73
N ILE A 82 -9.22 50.07 15.75
CA ILE A 82 -8.64 50.79 14.61
C ILE A 82 -7.40 51.58 15.02
N ARG A 83 -6.50 51.74 14.06
CA ARG A 83 -5.31 52.60 14.19
C ARG A 83 -5.19 53.48 12.96
N LEU A 84 -5.06 54.79 13.19
CA LEU A 84 -4.70 55.73 12.15
C LEU A 84 -3.17 55.92 12.14
N VAL A 85 -2.54 55.69 10.98
CA VAL A 85 -1.08 55.71 10.83
C VAL A 85 -0.68 56.71 9.76
N ASN A 86 0.20 57.66 10.10
CA ASN A 86 0.88 58.48 9.10
C ASN A 86 2.09 57.71 8.55
N ILE A 87 2.17 57.49 7.26
CA ILE A 87 3.21 56.68 6.61
C ILE A 87 4.53 57.44 6.37
N GLU A 88 4.51 58.77 6.50
CA GLU A 88 5.67 59.64 6.27
C GLU A 88 6.33 60.14 7.57
N ARG A 89 5.66 59.96 8.73
CA ARG A 89 6.17 60.32 10.05
C ARG A 89 6.42 59.07 10.88
N PHE A 90 7.41 59.10 11.78
CA PHE A 90 7.65 58.00 12.71
C PHE A 90 6.36 57.67 13.49
N PRO A 91 6.04 56.39 13.72
CA PRO A 91 4.82 56.01 14.42
C PRO A 91 4.78 56.68 15.79
N GLU A 92 3.70 57.40 16.04
CA GLU A 92 3.51 58.17 17.27
C GLU A 92 3.45 57.19 18.46
N ILE A 93 4.47 57.26 19.34
CA ILE A 93 4.67 56.32 20.45
C ILE A 93 3.62 56.53 21.57
N ASN A 94 2.96 57.70 21.61
CA ASN A 94 2.01 58.04 22.67
C ASN A 94 0.56 58.02 22.17
N MET A 95 -0.02 56.82 22.15
CA MET A 95 -1.34 56.51 21.59
C MET A 95 -2.52 56.82 22.53
N ALA A 96 -2.25 57.31 23.74
CA ALA A 96 -3.28 57.62 24.73
C ALA A 96 -4.12 58.88 24.39
N ASN A 97 -3.66 59.71 23.45
CA ASN A 97 -4.31 60.98 23.12
C ASN A 97 -5.34 60.86 21.97
N ASN A 98 -5.36 59.72 21.25
CA ASN A 98 -6.22 59.51 20.07
C ASN A 98 -7.27 58.40 20.26
N SER A 99 -7.45 57.88 21.48
CA SER A 99 -8.41 56.79 21.77
C SER A 99 -9.72 57.34 22.33
N VAL A 100 -10.57 57.92 21.48
CA VAL A 100 -11.98 58.08 21.83
C VAL A 100 -12.75 57.02 21.07
N ILE A 101 -13.03 55.90 21.75
CA ILE A 101 -13.90 54.84 21.25
C ILE A 101 -15.33 55.24 21.60
N THR A 102 -16.11 55.62 20.58
CA THR A 102 -17.48 56.13 20.76
C THR A 102 -18.55 55.05 20.61
N ASP A 103 -18.22 53.93 19.96
CA ASP A 103 -19.12 52.79 19.75
C ASP A 103 -18.39 51.48 20.08
N LEU A 104 -19.04 50.63 20.88
CA LEU A 104 -18.54 49.34 21.35
C LEU A 104 -19.40 48.20 20.78
N ALA A 105 -19.98 48.40 19.59
CA ALA A 105 -20.69 47.36 18.88
C ALA A 105 -19.81 46.11 18.72
N MET A 106 -20.25 45.00 19.31
CA MET A 106 -19.54 43.74 19.25
C MET A 106 -19.79 43.03 17.92
N VAL A 107 -18.73 42.58 17.29
CA VAL A 107 -18.74 41.66 16.15
C VAL A 107 -18.56 40.25 16.70
N THR A 108 -19.63 39.45 16.62
CA THR A 108 -19.58 38.04 17.05
C THR A 108 -19.21 37.15 15.88
N ILE A 109 -18.15 36.35 16.04
CA ILE A 109 -17.74 35.32 15.08
C ILE A 109 -18.15 33.96 15.65
N PRO A 110 -19.22 33.31 15.12
CA PRO A 110 -19.62 31.99 15.58
C PRO A 110 -18.53 30.95 15.32
N GLU A 111 -18.56 29.87 16.08
CA GLU A 111 -17.61 28.77 15.95
C GLU A 111 -18.28 27.41 16.03
N TRP A 112 -17.66 26.43 15.38
CA TRP A 112 -18.26 25.12 15.16
C TRP A 112 -17.29 23.97 15.43
N GLU A 113 -17.84 22.84 15.83
CA GLU A 113 -17.11 21.58 15.99
C GLU A 113 -17.06 20.80 14.67
N LEU A 114 -15.90 20.21 14.37
CA LEU A 114 -15.74 19.18 13.33
C LEU A 114 -15.37 17.85 13.98
N SER A 115 -16.28 16.87 13.93
CA SER A 115 -16.07 15.52 14.43
C SER A 115 -15.68 14.58 13.30
N LEU A 116 -14.48 13.98 13.38
CA LEU A 116 -13.97 13.06 12.36
C LEU A 116 -14.04 11.62 12.85
N ASN A 117 -14.59 10.73 12.02
CA ASN A 117 -14.69 9.31 12.30
C ASN A 117 -14.14 8.49 11.13
N THR A 118 -13.61 7.31 11.40
CA THR A 118 -13.23 6.34 10.36
C THR A 118 -14.06 5.07 10.51
N ASN A 119 -14.44 4.49 9.38
CA ASN A 119 -15.02 3.15 9.30
C ASN A 119 -14.05 2.28 8.48
N GLY A 120 -13.48 1.26 9.11
CA GLY A 120 -12.41 0.47 8.52
C GLY A 120 -11.01 1.00 8.86
N GLN A 121 -9.98 0.45 8.23
CA GLN A 121 -8.58 0.78 8.52
C GLN A 121 -8.09 1.97 7.70
N GLY A 122 -7.95 3.12 8.36
CA GLY A 122 -7.41 4.32 7.76
C GLY A 122 -7.43 5.50 8.74
N GLN A 123 -7.01 6.66 8.23
CA GLN A 123 -6.91 7.91 8.98
C GLN A 123 -7.45 9.07 8.15
N ILE A 124 -7.86 10.14 8.83
CA ILE A 124 -8.23 11.41 8.20
C ILE A 124 -7.22 12.44 8.65
N ASP A 125 -6.50 13.02 7.69
CA ASP A 125 -5.63 14.17 7.93
C ASP A 125 -6.39 15.46 7.62
N GLN A 126 -6.08 16.51 8.36
CA GLN A 126 -6.59 17.85 8.15
C GLN A 126 -5.43 18.75 7.71
N ASP A 127 -5.69 19.70 6.83
CA ASP A 127 -4.74 20.78 6.51
C ASP A 127 -4.37 21.60 7.76
N PHE A 128 -5.34 21.85 8.64
CA PHE A 128 -5.11 22.39 9.98
C PHE A 128 -6.11 21.84 11.00
N ALA A 129 -5.66 21.66 12.24
CA ALA A 129 -6.46 21.12 13.33
C ALA A 129 -6.78 22.19 14.38
N ALA A 130 -8.05 22.33 14.73
CA ALA A 130 -8.53 23.21 15.78
C ALA A 130 -9.62 22.52 16.61
N LEU A 131 -9.78 22.93 17.88
CA LEU A 131 -10.89 22.44 18.73
C LEU A 131 -12.25 22.98 18.24
N ARG A 132 -12.24 24.16 17.65
CA ARG A 132 -13.37 24.89 17.08
C ARG A 132 -12.89 25.65 15.85
N TYR A 133 -13.75 25.73 14.84
CA TYR A 133 -13.47 26.41 13.60
C TYR A 133 -14.37 27.65 13.47
N PRO A 134 -13.87 28.81 13.03
CA PRO A 134 -14.72 29.97 12.81
C PRO A 134 -15.76 29.70 11.72
N HIS A 135 -16.94 30.28 11.86
CA HIS A 135 -17.98 30.20 10.83
C HIS A 135 -17.44 30.67 9.48
N GLY A 136 -17.63 29.87 8.43
CA GLY A 136 -17.12 30.14 7.08
C GLY A 136 -15.75 29.51 6.80
N ALA A 137 -15.04 29.01 7.81
CA ALA A 137 -13.76 28.32 7.60
C ALA A 137 -13.92 27.13 6.65
N ARG A 138 -12.89 26.89 5.83
CA ARG A 138 -12.83 25.77 4.89
C ARG A 138 -11.72 24.83 5.33
N VAL A 139 -12.08 23.62 5.74
CA VAL A 139 -11.12 22.61 6.22
C VAL A 139 -10.93 21.56 5.15
N SER A 140 -9.69 21.34 4.70
CA SER A 140 -9.39 20.30 3.71
C SER A 140 -9.01 19.01 4.42
N LEU A 141 -9.75 17.94 4.11
CA LEU A 141 -9.58 16.61 4.67
C LEU A 141 -8.95 15.69 3.63
N THR A 142 -7.98 14.88 4.03
CA THR A 142 -7.39 13.82 3.21
C THR A 142 -7.57 12.47 3.90
N ALA A 143 -8.20 11.50 3.20
CA ALA A 143 -8.35 10.13 3.67
C ALA A 143 -7.13 9.30 3.27
N ASN A 144 -6.44 8.77 4.27
CA ASN A 144 -5.28 7.89 4.10
C ASN A 144 -5.65 6.46 4.45
N ALA A 145 -5.65 5.58 3.46
CA ALA A 145 -5.95 4.17 3.66
C ALA A 145 -4.82 3.48 4.44
N GLY A 146 -5.20 2.67 5.43
CA GLY A 146 -4.26 1.83 6.18
C GLY A 146 -3.73 0.65 5.35
N LYS A 147 -2.78 -0.09 5.92
CA LYS A 147 -2.23 -1.30 5.28
C LYS A 147 -3.34 -2.33 5.02
N GLY A 148 -3.49 -2.75 3.77
CA GLY A 148 -4.54 -3.72 3.40
C GLY A 148 -5.94 -3.11 3.37
N ALA A 149 -6.06 -1.81 3.13
CA ALA A 149 -7.33 -1.13 2.90
C ALA A 149 -7.25 -0.20 1.70
N ALA A 150 -8.41 0.21 1.20
CA ALA A 150 -8.55 1.26 0.20
C ALA A 150 -9.67 2.22 0.62
N PHE A 151 -9.54 3.50 0.26
CA PHE A 151 -10.58 4.48 0.48
C PHE A 151 -11.84 4.12 -0.34
N ALA A 152 -12.99 4.11 0.31
CA ALA A 152 -14.27 3.72 -0.26
C ALA A 152 -15.26 4.89 -0.39
N GLY A 153 -14.93 6.06 0.18
CA GLY A 153 -15.72 7.27 0.07
C GLY A 153 -15.99 7.97 1.41
N TRP A 154 -16.40 9.22 1.31
CA TRP A 154 -16.81 10.04 2.45
C TRP A 154 -18.29 9.80 2.80
N GLY A 155 -18.65 10.05 4.07
CA GLY A 155 -20.01 10.04 4.59
C GLY A 155 -20.22 11.06 5.71
N GLY A 156 -21.44 11.13 6.22
CA GLY A 156 -21.87 12.17 7.15
C GLY A 156 -22.13 13.49 6.42
N ASP A 157 -21.53 14.58 6.90
CA ASP A 157 -21.60 15.90 6.27
C ASP A 157 -20.63 16.09 5.09
N ALA A 158 -19.95 15.01 4.68
CA ALA A 158 -19.13 14.96 3.48
C ALA A 158 -19.63 13.85 2.55
N VAL A 159 -19.47 14.05 1.25
CA VAL A 159 -19.78 13.04 0.22
C VAL A 159 -18.74 13.09 -0.90
N GLY A 160 -18.48 11.95 -1.53
CA GLY A 160 -17.56 11.86 -2.67
C GLY A 160 -16.67 10.63 -2.62
N ALA A 161 -16.09 10.30 -3.77
CA ALA A 161 -15.19 9.16 -3.95
C ALA A 161 -13.70 9.57 -3.98
N GLU A 162 -13.42 10.86 -4.15
CA GLU A 162 -12.05 11.38 -4.10
C GLU A 162 -11.52 11.32 -2.67
N ASN A 163 -10.25 10.94 -2.52
CA ASN A 163 -9.61 10.83 -1.20
C ASN A 163 -9.38 12.19 -0.52
N GLN A 164 -9.71 13.30 -1.18
CA GLN A 164 -9.68 14.64 -0.62
C GLN A 164 -11.07 15.28 -0.69
N VAL A 165 -11.45 16.03 0.36
CA VAL A 165 -12.70 16.80 0.41
C VAL A 165 -12.50 18.07 1.23
N THR A 166 -13.16 19.16 0.86
CA THR A 166 -13.16 20.41 1.62
C THR A 166 -14.51 20.62 2.30
N ILE A 167 -14.49 20.91 3.60
CA ILE A 167 -15.68 21.13 4.43
C ILE A 167 -15.82 22.60 4.76
N LEU A 168 -16.99 23.17 4.47
CA LEU A 168 -17.38 24.50 4.91
C LEU A 168 -17.99 24.42 6.32
N MET A 169 -17.43 25.18 7.26
CA MET A 169 -17.90 25.25 8.63
C MET A 169 -19.00 26.29 8.79
N ASP A 170 -20.23 25.93 8.46
CA ASP A 170 -21.46 26.74 8.63
C ASP A 170 -22.36 26.25 9.80
N GLY A 171 -21.87 25.28 10.55
CA GLY A 171 -22.54 24.61 11.66
C GLY A 171 -21.62 23.51 12.21
N ASN A 172 -22.03 22.85 13.31
CA ASN A 172 -21.34 21.63 13.75
C ASN A 172 -21.42 20.56 12.66
N LYS A 173 -20.31 19.87 12.39
CA LYS A 173 -20.15 18.91 11.31
C LYS A 173 -19.61 17.58 11.83
N SER A 174 -20.09 16.47 11.27
CA SER A 174 -19.54 15.14 11.48
C SER A 174 -19.23 14.48 10.14
N VAL A 175 -17.95 14.16 9.92
CA VAL A 175 -17.47 13.52 8.69
C VAL A 175 -16.94 12.13 8.99
N GLN A 176 -17.30 11.17 8.15
CA GLN A 176 -16.80 9.80 8.20
C GLN A 176 -16.03 9.45 6.93
N ALA A 177 -14.79 8.96 7.07
CA ALA A 177 -14.09 8.31 5.97
C ALA A 177 -14.33 6.79 6.03
N ASN A 178 -14.79 6.22 4.92
CA ASN A 178 -14.99 4.78 4.80
C ASN A 178 -13.81 4.14 4.07
N PHE A 179 -13.31 3.03 4.61
CA PHE A 179 -12.23 2.24 4.04
C PHE A 179 -12.66 0.78 3.89
N SER A 180 -12.53 0.25 2.68
CA SER A 180 -12.79 -1.16 2.38
C SER A 180 -11.52 -1.99 2.55
N SER A 181 -11.61 -3.15 3.22
CA SER A 181 -10.50 -4.08 3.34
C SER A 181 -10.07 -4.67 2.00
N ARG A 182 -8.76 -4.86 1.83
CA ARG A 182 -8.11 -5.46 0.67
C ARG A 182 -7.23 -6.63 1.10
N ALA A 183 -7.12 -7.63 0.23
CA ALA A 183 -6.28 -8.81 0.43
C ALA A 183 -5.30 -8.99 -0.73
N SER A 184 -4.07 -9.41 -0.44
CA SER A 184 -3.03 -9.64 -1.45
C SER A 184 -2.93 -11.11 -1.85
N LEU A 185 -2.81 -11.38 -3.15
CA LEU A 185 -2.52 -12.70 -3.72
C LEU A 185 -1.12 -12.73 -4.34
N GLN A 186 -0.23 -13.54 -3.79
CA GLN A 186 1.09 -13.79 -4.36
C GLN A 186 1.09 -15.12 -5.11
N VAL A 187 1.54 -15.10 -6.35
CA VAL A 187 1.65 -16.31 -7.20
C VAL A 187 3.12 -16.59 -7.48
N HIS A 188 3.55 -17.81 -7.14
CA HIS A 188 4.85 -18.34 -7.52
C HIS A 188 4.69 -19.29 -8.72
N VAL A 189 5.71 -19.33 -9.58
CA VAL A 189 5.81 -20.31 -10.66
C VAL A 189 7.01 -21.23 -10.37
N ARG A 190 6.79 -22.53 -10.52
CA ARG A 190 7.82 -23.58 -10.45
C ARG A 190 7.83 -24.35 -11.76
N GLY A 191 9.00 -24.49 -12.37
CA GLY A 191 9.12 -24.94 -13.77
C GLY A 191 8.90 -23.79 -14.75
N ALA A 192 8.77 -24.12 -16.05
CA ALA A 192 8.55 -23.11 -17.09
C ALA A 192 7.08 -23.00 -17.50
N GLY A 193 6.52 -21.81 -17.33
CA GLY A 193 5.16 -21.48 -17.68
C GLY A 193 4.80 -20.08 -17.21
N SER A 194 3.54 -19.71 -17.35
CA SER A 194 3.02 -18.41 -16.91
C SER A 194 1.67 -18.58 -16.23
N VAL A 195 1.30 -17.60 -15.41
CA VAL A 195 -0.03 -17.49 -14.82
C VAL A 195 -0.62 -16.15 -15.20
N THR A 196 -1.84 -16.16 -15.72
CA THR A 196 -2.62 -14.96 -16.05
C THR A 196 -3.87 -14.86 -15.16
N GLY A 197 -4.53 -13.70 -15.17
CA GLY A 197 -5.73 -13.44 -14.35
C GLY A 197 -5.48 -12.75 -13.01
N LEU A 198 -4.25 -12.26 -12.77
CA LEU A 198 -3.94 -11.41 -11.62
C LEU A 198 -4.44 -9.98 -11.87
N ALA A 199 -5.58 -9.61 -11.28
CA ALA A 199 -6.06 -8.23 -11.26
C ALA A 199 -5.20 -7.35 -10.32
N ASP A 200 -5.10 -6.05 -10.62
CA ASP A 200 -4.55 -5.02 -9.72
C ASP A 200 -3.23 -5.38 -9.01
N LEU A 201 -2.28 -5.98 -9.74
CA LEU A 201 -0.98 -6.43 -9.21
C LEU A 201 -1.11 -7.41 -8.01
N GLY A 202 -2.23 -8.12 -7.92
CA GLY A 202 -2.53 -9.08 -6.86
C GLY A 202 -3.31 -8.50 -5.67
N SER A 203 -3.87 -7.29 -5.75
CA SER A 203 -4.69 -6.69 -4.68
C SER A 203 -6.20 -6.79 -4.97
N TYR A 204 -6.97 -7.39 -4.06
CA TYR A 204 -8.40 -7.67 -4.25
C TYR A 204 -9.22 -7.07 -3.12
N ALA A 205 -10.50 -6.72 -3.37
CA ALA A 205 -11.40 -6.48 -2.27
C ALA A 205 -11.64 -7.79 -1.51
N VAL A 206 -11.85 -7.71 -0.19
CA VAL A 206 -12.08 -8.92 0.60
C VAL A 206 -13.37 -9.61 0.13
N ASN A 207 -13.29 -10.93 -0.04
CA ASN A 207 -14.31 -11.84 -0.59
C ASN A 207 -14.48 -11.82 -2.12
N ASP A 208 -13.70 -11.01 -2.85
CA ASP A 208 -13.61 -11.18 -4.31
C ASP A 208 -12.99 -12.54 -4.66
N THR A 209 -13.16 -12.97 -5.91
CA THR A 209 -12.56 -14.20 -6.41
C THR A 209 -11.54 -13.91 -7.51
N ALA A 210 -10.31 -14.37 -7.31
CA ALA A 210 -9.27 -14.35 -8.34
C ALA A 210 -9.42 -15.57 -9.25
N ALA A 211 -9.65 -15.33 -10.54
CA ALA A 211 -9.76 -16.35 -11.58
C ALA A 211 -8.43 -16.47 -12.33
N LEU A 212 -7.67 -17.54 -12.07
CA LEU A 212 -6.32 -17.73 -12.59
C LEU A 212 -6.29 -18.79 -13.69
N THR A 213 -5.41 -18.59 -14.67
CA THR A 213 -5.10 -19.58 -15.72
C THR A 213 -3.61 -19.78 -15.83
N ALA A 214 -3.17 -21.02 -15.68
CA ALA A 214 -1.80 -21.46 -15.92
C ALA A 214 -1.63 -21.88 -17.38
N ALA A 215 -0.58 -21.37 -18.03
CA ALA A 215 -0.19 -21.74 -19.38
C ALA A 215 1.25 -22.29 -19.37
N PRO A 216 1.46 -23.57 -19.69
CA PRO A 216 2.81 -24.13 -19.77
C PRO A 216 3.61 -23.49 -20.91
N ALA A 217 4.93 -23.45 -20.76
CA ALA A 217 5.84 -23.15 -21.86
C ALA A 217 5.94 -24.33 -22.84
N ASP A 218 6.52 -24.10 -24.02
CA ASP A 218 6.74 -25.17 -25.00
C ASP A 218 7.57 -26.33 -24.41
N GLY A 219 7.06 -27.55 -24.55
CA GLY A 219 7.66 -28.76 -23.98
C GLY A 219 7.45 -28.96 -22.47
N TRP A 220 6.59 -28.16 -21.83
CA TRP A 220 6.19 -28.30 -20.44
C TRP A 220 4.69 -28.63 -20.32
N GLU A 221 4.30 -29.20 -19.19
CA GLU A 221 2.90 -29.50 -18.85
C GLU A 221 2.57 -28.92 -17.47
N PHE A 222 1.31 -28.52 -17.28
CA PHE A 222 0.83 -28.07 -15.98
C PHE A 222 0.57 -29.27 -15.07
N SER A 223 1.25 -29.34 -13.92
CA SER A 223 1.14 -30.47 -12.99
C SER A 223 0.25 -30.20 -11.78
N GLY A 224 -0.12 -28.94 -11.54
CA GLY A 224 -1.11 -28.60 -10.52
C GLY A 224 -0.84 -27.31 -9.74
N TRP A 225 -1.86 -26.91 -9.00
CA TRP A 225 -1.79 -25.82 -8.03
C TRP A 225 -1.41 -26.32 -6.63
N ASN A 226 -0.73 -25.47 -5.86
CA ASN A 226 -0.48 -25.70 -4.44
C ASN A 226 -0.61 -24.41 -3.63
N GLY A 227 -0.99 -24.52 -2.34
CA GLY A 227 -1.21 -23.39 -1.45
C GLY A 227 -2.69 -23.00 -1.42
N ALA A 228 -3.00 -21.74 -1.70
CA ALA A 228 -4.37 -21.21 -1.70
C ALA A 228 -5.32 -21.81 -2.76
N ALA A 229 -4.76 -22.49 -3.77
CA ALA A 229 -5.50 -23.34 -4.71
C ALA A 229 -4.84 -24.72 -4.76
N THR A 230 -5.63 -25.75 -5.06
CA THR A 230 -5.15 -27.13 -5.24
C THR A 230 -5.86 -27.79 -6.42
N GLY A 231 -5.26 -28.85 -6.96
CA GLY A 231 -5.82 -29.65 -8.06
C GLY A 231 -5.04 -29.53 -9.37
N GLY A 232 -5.33 -30.43 -10.31
CA GLY A 232 -4.64 -30.56 -11.59
C GLY A 232 -5.24 -29.76 -12.75
N SER A 233 -6.32 -29.00 -12.54
CA SER A 233 -6.89 -28.15 -13.59
C SER A 233 -6.00 -26.91 -13.80
N PRO A 234 -5.67 -26.54 -15.05
CA PRO A 234 -4.89 -25.33 -15.34
C PRO A 234 -5.61 -24.04 -14.97
N THR A 235 -6.92 -24.09 -14.66
CA THR A 235 -7.67 -22.95 -14.13
C THR A 235 -7.92 -23.10 -12.63
N ALA A 236 -7.79 -22.02 -11.87
CA ALA A 236 -8.10 -21.97 -10.44
C ALA A 236 -8.99 -20.76 -10.08
N GLN A 237 -9.82 -20.94 -9.06
CA GLN A 237 -10.61 -19.88 -8.45
C GLN A 237 -10.17 -19.74 -6.98
N VAL A 238 -9.77 -18.54 -6.57
CA VAL A 238 -9.29 -18.27 -5.21
C VAL A 238 -10.12 -17.15 -4.59
N THR A 239 -10.92 -17.48 -3.57
CA THR A 239 -11.66 -16.48 -2.79
C THR A 239 -10.71 -15.71 -1.87
N MET A 240 -10.70 -14.38 -1.95
CA MET A 240 -9.76 -13.50 -1.28
C MET A 240 -10.29 -13.03 0.08
N ASP A 241 -10.41 -13.96 1.04
CA ASP A 241 -10.80 -13.66 2.43
C ASP A 241 -9.65 -13.12 3.31
N SER A 242 -8.41 -13.25 2.83
CA SER A 242 -7.16 -12.95 3.55
C SER A 242 -5.99 -12.90 2.56
N ASN A 243 -4.81 -12.47 3.01
CA ASN A 243 -3.60 -12.54 2.20
C ASN A 243 -3.26 -14.00 1.90
N LYS A 244 -3.04 -14.31 0.62
CA LYS A 244 -2.87 -15.69 0.14
C LYS A 244 -1.62 -15.83 -0.73
N VAL A 245 -1.08 -17.04 -0.70
CA VAL A 245 0.04 -17.45 -1.56
C VAL A 245 -0.35 -18.75 -2.25
N LEU A 246 -0.08 -18.85 -3.54
CA LEU A 246 -0.20 -20.09 -4.29
C LEU A 246 0.98 -20.28 -5.24
N THR A 247 1.18 -21.51 -5.66
CA THR A 247 2.23 -21.91 -6.60
C THR A 247 1.60 -22.66 -7.76
N ALA A 248 1.84 -22.20 -9.00
CA ALA A 248 1.63 -22.99 -10.21
C ALA A 248 2.87 -23.87 -10.44
N ARG A 249 2.65 -25.15 -10.68
CA ARG A 249 3.72 -26.11 -10.97
C ARG A 249 3.62 -26.58 -12.41
N PHE A 250 4.77 -26.57 -13.08
CA PHE A 250 4.96 -27.07 -14.43
C PHE A 250 6.06 -28.11 -14.43
N ILE A 251 5.88 -29.15 -15.24
CA ILE A 251 6.81 -30.27 -15.36
C ILE A 251 7.32 -30.34 -16.78
N LYS A 252 8.58 -30.70 -16.95
CA LYS A 252 9.16 -30.88 -18.29
C LYS A 252 8.70 -32.22 -18.83
N THR A 253 8.14 -32.22 -20.04
CA THR A 253 7.73 -33.46 -20.70
C THR A 253 8.93 -34.33 -21.05
N LYS A 254 8.71 -35.64 -21.11
CA LYS A 254 9.72 -36.60 -21.56
C LYS A 254 10.11 -36.34 -23.01
N ALA A 255 9.14 -35.98 -23.85
CA ALA A 255 9.37 -35.60 -25.24
C ALA A 255 10.36 -34.43 -25.34
N ARG A 256 10.14 -33.36 -24.56
CA ARG A 256 11.04 -32.21 -24.53
C ARG A 256 12.42 -32.57 -24.01
N TRP A 257 12.48 -33.31 -22.89
CA TRP A 257 13.74 -33.82 -22.36
C TRP A 257 14.52 -34.62 -23.42
N LYS A 258 13.87 -35.53 -24.14
CA LYS A 258 14.50 -36.28 -25.25
C LYS A 258 15.10 -35.35 -26.30
N THR A 259 14.34 -34.36 -26.77
CA THR A 259 14.83 -33.43 -27.81
C THR A 259 15.95 -32.50 -27.33
N ASP A 260 16.08 -32.27 -26.02
CA ASP A 260 17.20 -31.48 -25.47
C ASP A 260 18.51 -32.30 -25.43
N HIS A 261 18.43 -33.64 -25.41
CA HIS A 261 19.58 -34.53 -25.32
C HIS A 261 19.91 -35.29 -26.61
N PHE A 262 18.93 -35.46 -27.51
CA PHE A 262 19.06 -36.11 -28.81
C PHE A 262 18.61 -35.11 -29.89
N THR A 263 19.57 -34.52 -30.59
CA THR A 263 19.32 -33.33 -31.43
C THR A 263 19.25 -33.64 -32.92
N THR A 264 19.68 -34.84 -33.34
CA THR A 264 19.57 -35.26 -34.74
C THR A 264 18.37 -36.18 -34.94
N GLN A 265 17.74 -36.11 -36.12
CA GLN A 265 16.63 -36.99 -36.47
C GLN A 265 17.04 -38.47 -36.42
N ALA A 266 18.27 -38.80 -36.84
CA ALA A 266 18.79 -40.16 -36.78
C ALA A 266 18.87 -40.71 -35.35
N GLU A 267 19.23 -39.87 -34.36
CA GLU A 267 19.25 -40.30 -32.95
C GLU A 267 17.84 -40.47 -32.39
N LEU A 268 16.91 -39.60 -32.76
CA LEU A 268 15.50 -39.68 -32.36
C LEU A 268 14.79 -40.91 -32.95
N ASP A 269 15.22 -41.35 -34.14
CA ASP A 269 14.68 -42.52 -34.83
C ASP A 269 15.32 -43.85 -34.39
N ASP A 270 16.46 -43.81 -33.69
CA ASP A 270 17.17 -45.00 -33.23
C ASP A 270 16.74 -45.40 -31.80
N PRO A 271 15.98 -46.51 -31.64
CA PRO A 271 15.51 -46.96 -30.32
C PRO A 271 16.63 -47.45 -29.40
N LEU A 272 17.83 -47.75 -29.93
CA LEU A 272 19.00 -48.11 -29.13
C LEU A 272 19.73 -46.88 -28.57
N ILE A 273 19.39 -45.67 -29.03
CA ILE A 273 19.96 -44.42 -28.57
C ILE A 273 18.94 -43.64 -27.73
N SER A 274 17.78 -43.29 -28.30
CA SER A 274 16.78 -42.41 -27.65
C SER A 274 15.54 -43.14 -27.13
N GLY A 275 15.49 -44.46 -27.34
CA GLY A 275 14.43 -45.32 -26.81
C GLY A 275 14.44 -45.34 -25.28
N ASP A 276 13.29 -45.63 -24.67
CA ASP A 276 13.15 -45.56 -23.22
C ASP A 276 14.12 -46.48 -22.48
N ASP A 277 14.31 -47.70 -22.98
CA ASP A 277 15.17 -48.71 -22.39
C ASP A 277 16.65 -48.64 -22.83
N ALA A 278 17.02 -47.65 -23.65
CA ALA A 278 18.40 -47.42 -24.06
C ALA A 278 19.23 -46.79 -22.94
N ASP A 279 20.54 -47.07 -22.97
CA ASP A 279 21.56 -46.58 -22.04
C ASP A 279 22.80 -46.20 -22.89
N PRO A 280 22.78 -45.02 -23.54
CA PRO A 280 23.78 -44.67 -24.54
C PRO A 280 25.14 -44.31 -23.94
N ASP A 281 25.22 -43.93 -22.67
CA ASP A 281 26.47 -43.68 -21.96
C ASP A 281 26.98 -44.89 -21.15
N GLY A 282 26.19 -45.97 -21.10
CA GLY A 282 26.59 -47.28 -20.58
C GLY A 282 26.73 -47.28 -19.07
N ASP A 283 25.97 -46.42 -18.40
CA ASP A 283 26.15 -46.13 -17.00
C ASP A 283 25.22 -47.01 -16.12
N GLY A 284 24.23 -47.66 -16.72
CA GLY A 284 23.25 -48.53 -16.09
C GLY A 284 21.91 -47.86 -15.80
N LEU A 285 21.78 -46.55 -15.99
CA LEU A 285 20.50 -45.86 -16.00
C LEU A 285 19.94 -45.77 -17.42
N LYS A 286 18.72 -46.27 -17.59
CA LYS A 286 18.01 -46.17 -18.87
C LYS A 286 17.49 -44.76 -19.07
N ASN A 287 17.29 -44.33 -20.31
CA ASN A 287 16.75 -43.01 -20.65
C ASN A 287 15.47 -42.62 -19.89
N TRP A 288 14.55 -43.56 -19.62
CA TRP A 288 13.35 -43.24 -18.83
C TRP A 288 13.65 -42.96 -17.34
N GLN A 289 14.71 -43.54 -16.79
CA GLN A 289 15.20 -43.28 -15.43
C GLN A 289 16.01 -41.99 -15.40
N GLU A 290 16.81 -41.74 -16.43
CA GLU A 290 17.50 -40.47 -16.63
C GLU A 290 16.51 -39.30 -16.67
N TYR A 291 15.38 -39.45 -17.36
CA TYR A 291 14.28 -38.48 -17.33
C TYR A 291 13.72 -38.25 -15.92
N LEU A 292 13.55 -39.32 -15.12
CA LEU A 292 13.09 -39.19 -13.73
C LEU A 292 14.08 -38.42 -12.86
N HIS A 293 15.37 -38.48 -13.17
CA HIS A 293 16.43 -37.73 -12.49
C HIS A 293 16.69 -36.35 -13.09
N MET A 294 16.15 -36.07 -14.28
CA MET A 294 16.47 -34.92 -15.11
C MET A 294 17.97 -34.83 -15.47
N SER A 295 18.59 -35.98 -15.65
CA SER A 295 20.00 -36.15 -15.97
C SER A 295 20.25 -36.23 -17.49
N ASN A 296 21.52 -36.12 -17.88
CA ASN A 296 21.95 -36.16 -19.28
C ASN A 296 22.32 -37.61 -19.66
N PRO A 297 21.57 -38.27 -20.56
CA PRO A 297 21.76 -39.68 -20.90
C PRO A 297 23.04 -39.95 -21.73
N ARG A 298 23.84 -38.91 -22.01
CA ARG A 298 25.08 -39.00 -22.78
C ARG A 298 26.32 -38.77 -21.92
N ASP A 299 26.14 -38.49 -20.65
CA ASP A 299 27.21 -38.24 -19.70
C ASP A 299 27.03 -39.14 -18.50
N LYS A 300 27.83 -40.21 -18.45
CA LYS A 300 27.86 -41.20 -17.38
C LYS A 300 28.08 -40.63 -15.96
N ASN A 301 28.46 -39.35 -15.85
CA ASN A 301 28.62 -38.66 -14.57
C ASN A 301 27.39 -37.81 -14.18
N SER A 302 26.39 -37.72 -15.06
CA SER A 302 25.23 -36.85 -14.94
C SER A 302 24.04 -37.50 -14.22
N LYS A 303 24.15 -38.75 -13.74
CA LYS A 303 23.16 -39.70 -13.15
C LYS A 303 22.07 -39.21 -12.17
N GLY A 304 21.94 -37.92 -11.97
CA GLY A 304 21.37 -37.33 -10.79
C GLY A 304 22.33 -37.47 -9.61
N VAL A 305 22.17 -36.63 -8.60
CA VAL A 305 22.83 -36.92 -7.32
C VAL A 305 22.22 -38.22 -6.79
N ILE A 306 23.02 -39.19 -6.36
CA ILE A 306 22.57 -40.32 -5.54
C ILE A 306 23.64 -40.50 -4.47
N GLU A 307 23.50 -39.76 -3.37
CA GLU A 307 24.43 -39.79 -2.26
C GLU A 307 23.80 -40.54 -1.09
N LEU A 308 24.48 -41.59 -0.63
CA LEU A 308 24.15 -42.28 0.62
C LEU A 308 25.18 -41.87 1.68
N LYS A 309 24.71 -41.32 2.79
CA LYS A 309 25.57 -40.93 3.92
C LYS A 309 25.02 -41.44 5.23
N LEU A 310 25.90 -41.78 6.16
CA LEU A 310 25.56 -42.06 7.55
C LEU A 310 26.09 -40.89 8.39
N ASP A 311 25.19 -40.14 9.01
CA ASP A 311 25.56 -38.95 9.79
C ASP A 311 24.58 -38.71 10.93
N GLY A 312 25.08 -38.28 12.09
CA GLY A 312 24.25 -37.91 13.24
C GLY A 312 23.19 -38.94 13.66
N GLY A 313 23.45 -40.23 13.49
CA GLY A 313 22.50 -41.31 13.82
C GLY A 313 21.46 -41.63 12.73
N TYR A 314 21.59 -41.06 11.54
CA TYR A 314 20.67 -41.27 10.41
C TYR A 314 21.41 -41.81 9.19
N LEU A 315 20.75 -42.74 8.50
CA LEU A 315 21.08 -43.08 7.11
C LEU A 315 20.29 -42.14 6.21
N TYR A 316 20.98 -41.47 5.28
CA TYR A 316 20.40 -40.55 4.31
C TYR A 316 20.54 -41.09 2.89
N ALA A 317 19.57 -40.73 2.06
CA ALA A 317 19.67 -40.73 0.61
C ALA A 317 19.37 -39.32 0.11
N ILE A 318 20.31 -38.70 -0.59
CA ILE A 318 20.11 -37.44 -1.29
C ILE A 318 20.07 -37.74 -2.79
N PHE A 319 19.00 -37.33 -3.46
CA PHE A 319 18.90 -37.53 -4.89
C PHE A 319 18.17 -36.42 -5.64
N THR A 320 18.45 -36.28 -6.93
CA THR A 320 17.67 -35.39 -7.78
C THR A 320 16.50 -36.12 -8.42
N ARG A 321 15.36 -35.45 -8.58
CA ARG A 321 14.24 -35.96 -9.37
C ARG A 321 13.58 -34.83 -10.16
N ASN A 322 12.88 -35.17 -11.23
CA ASN A 322 11.93 -34.27 -11.86
C ASN A 322 10.85 -33.89 -10.83
N ALA A 323 10.56 -32.60 -10.67
CA ALA A 323 9.62 -32.05 -9.69
C ALA A 323 8.18 -32.54 -9.91
N GLY A 324 7.91 -33.10 -11.08
CA GLY A 324 6.77 -33.96 -11.36
C GLY A 324 6.95 -34.59 -12.74
N VAL A 325 6.22 -35.64 -13.01
CA VAL A 325 6.47 -36.54 -14.13
C VAL A 325 5.16 -36.88 -14.82
N GLU A 326 5.24 -37.32 -16.06
CA GLU A 326 4.08 -37.82 -16.82
C GLU A 326 3.35 -38.95 -16.06
N ASP A 327 2.05 -39.10 -16.31
CA ASP A 327 1.18 -40.02 -15.59
C ASP A 327 1.73 -41.46 -15.55
N GLY A 328 1.83 -41.98 -14.33
CA GLY A 328 2.23 -43.37 -14.04
C GLY A 328 3.75 -43.62 -13.99
N LEU A 329 4.59 -42.62 -14.31
CA LEU A 329 6.00 -42.63 -13.93
C LEU A 329 6.16 -42.18 -12.47
N SER A 330 7.08 -42.76 -11.72
CA SER A 330 7.48 -42.20 -10.42
C SER A 330 8.88 -42.61 -9.98
N LEU A 331 9.50 -41.74 -9.20
CA LEU A 331 10.76 -41.98 -8.49
C LEU A 331 10.55 -41.60 -7.02
N ALA A 332 10.60 -42.61 -6.15
CA ALA A 332 10.47 -42.43 -4.71
C ALA A 332 11.58 -43.16 -3.96
N CYS A 333 12.01 -42.61 -2.82
CA CYS A 333 12.86 -43.35 -1.91
C CYS A 333 11.99 -44.10 -0.90
N GLN A 334 12.27 -45.38 -0.70
CA GLN A 334 11.58 -46.24 0.25
C GLN A 334 12.52 -46.66 1.37
N GLY A 335 11.98 -46.81 2.57
CA GLY A 335 12.70 -47.16 3.78
C GLY A 335 12.28 -48.52 4.31
N SER A 336 13.22 -49.30 4.82
CA SER A 336 12.95 -50.62 5.40
C SER A 336 13.72 -50.84 6.69
N ARG A 337 13.16 -51.69 7.56
CA ARG A 337 13.79 -52.18 8.79
C ARG A 337 14.34 -53.61 8.68
N ASP A 338 13.90 -54.37 7.68
CA ASP A 338 14.17 -55.81 7.54
C ASP A 338 14.44 -56.27 6.10
N MET A 339 14.54 -55.32 5.16
CA MET A 339 14.64 -55.53 3.70
C MET A 339 13.44 -56.21 3.04
N SER A 340 12.36 -56.47 3.79
CA SER A 340 11.16 -57.15 3.31
C SER A 340 9.97 -56.19 3.21
N ASP A 341 9.74 -55.40 4.27
CA ASP A 341 8.76 -54.30 4.28
C ASP A 341 9.45 -52.96 3.96
N TRP A 342 8.94 -52.26 2.96
CA TRP A 342 9.55 -51.04 2.40
C TRP A 342 8.78 -49.76 2.70
N GLU A 343 7.84 -49.84 3.65
CA GLU A 343 7.04 -48.71 4.12
C GLU A 343 7.38 -48.41 5.60
N ALA A 344 8.67 -48.26 5.91
CA ALA A 344 9.12 -47.96 7.27
C ALA A 344 8.45 -46.68 7.80
N PRO A 345 7.79 -46.72 8.98
CA PRO A 345 6.95 -45.62 9.45
C PRO A 345 7.73 -44.37 9.89
N ASP A 346 9.04 -44.47 10.03
CA ASP A 346 9.94 -43.41 10.50
C ASP A 346 10.87 -42.86 9.40
N ILE A 347 10.56 -43.15 8.13
CA ILE A 347 11.16 -42.47 6.99
C ILE A 347 10.70 -41.00 6.95
N GLN A 348 11.64 -40.11 6.65
CA GLN A 348 11.37 -38.68 6.50
C GLN A 348 11.91 -38.19 5.17
N GLU A 349 11.10 -37.47 4.40
CA GLU A 349 11.47 -36.84 3.13
C GLU A 349 11.37 -35.32 3.24
N ARG A 350 12.34 -34.61 2.65
CA ARG A 350 12.25 -33.16 2.42
C ARG A 350 12.90 -32.78 1.08
N VAL A 351 12.35 -31.78 0.41
CA VAL A 351 12.96 -31.15 -0.75
C VAL A 351 13.94 -30.06 -0.27
N LEU A 352 15.22 -30.19 -0.62
CA LEU A 352 16.27 -29.24 -0.27
C LEU A 352 16.29 -28.02 -1.19
N SER A 353 16.02 -28.22 -2.48
CA SER A 353 15.99 -27.17 -3.50
C SER A 353 15.12 -27.57 -4.68
N THR A 354 14.57 -26.57 -5.38
CA THR A 354 13.90 -26.77 -6.67
C THR A 354 14.39 -25.72 -7.66
N THR A 355 15.04 -26.15 -8.74
CA THR A 355 15.59 -25.28 -9.78
C THR A 355 15.19 -25.85 -11.14
N ASP A 356 14.57 -25.03 -12.00
CA ASP A 356 14.18 -25.42 -13.37
C ASP A 356 13.44 -26.76 -13.47
N GLY A 357 12.52 -27.03 -12.53
CA GLY A 357 11.73 -28.26 -12.51
C GLY A 357 12.49 -29.49 -11.98
N ILE A 358 13.69 -29.31 -11.41
CA ILE A 358 14.48 -30.37 -10.77
C ILE A 358 14.45 -30.15 -9.27
N GLU A 359 14.02 -31.17 -8.51
CA GLU A 359 14.12 -31.22 -7.06
C GLU A 359 15.38 -31.94 -6.62
N THR A 360 16.10 -31.37 -5.65
CA THR A 360 17.07 -32.12 -4.85
C THR A 360 16.36 -32.55 -3.57
N VAL A 361 16.24 -33.84 -3.34
CA VAL A 361 15.46 -34.46 -2.27
C VAL A 361 16.41 -35.12 -1.29
N GLU A 362 16.18 -34.93 0.00
CA GLU A 362 16.83 -35.68 1.06
C GLU A 362 15.80 -36.56 1.76
N VAL A 363 16.10 -37.84 1.84
CA VAL A 363 15.34 -38.83 2.59
C VAL A 363 16.23 -39.40 3.68
N ARG A 364 15.69 -39.57 4.89
CA ARG A 364 16.45 -40.11 6.00
C ARG A 364 15.64 -41.10 6.82
N ILE A 365 16.35 -42.04 7.44
CA ILE A 365 15.81 -43.02 8.38
C ILE A 365 16.75 -43.16 9.58
N PRO A 366 16.24 -43.22 10.83
CA PRO A 366 17.08 -43.44 12.01
C PRO A 366 17.87 -44.75 11.90
N ALA A 367 19.15 -44.73 12.29
CA ALA A 367 20.10 -45.84 12.19
C ALA A 367 21.01 -45.95 13.43
N GLU A 368 20.54 -45.52 14.61
CA GLU A 368 21.32 -45.55 15.85
C GLU A 368 21.36 -46.94 16.53
N GLY A 369 22.46 -47.22 17.22
CA GLY A 369 22.62 -48.43 18.05
C GLY A 369 22.59 -49.74 17.24
N LYS A 370 21.66 -50.64 17.58
CA LYS A 370 21.44 -51.92 16.86
C LYS A 370 20.33 -51.83 15.79
N GLN A 371 19.76 -50.65 15.59
CA GLN A 371 18.64 -50.47 14.67
C GLN A 371 19.16 -50.48 13.23
N LYS A 372 18.72 -51.47 12.45
CA LYS A 372 19.03 -51.54 11.03
C LYS A 372 18.10 -50.59 10.26
N GLY A 373 18.65 -49.90 9.28
CA GLY A 373 17.91 -49.06 8.35
C GLY A 373 18.40 -49.33 6.94
N PHE A 374 17.47 -49.46 6.00
CA PHE A 374 17.76 -49.65 4.59
C PHE A 374 16.99 -48.61 3.78
N LEU A 375 17.63 -48.02 2.78
CA LEU A 375 17.01 -47.13 1.81
C LEU A 375 17.17 -47.72 0.42
N ARG A 376 16.15 -47.54 -0.44
CA ARG A 376 16.24 -47.82 -1.87
C ARG A 376 15.52 -46.76 -2.67
N LEU A 377 15.94 -46.56 -3.92
CA LEU A 377 15.14 -45.83 -4.90
C LEU A 377 14.22 -46.82 -5.63
N LYS A 378 12.93 -46.52 -5.63
CA LYS A 378 11.90 -47.24 -6.38
C LYS A 378 11.57 -46.43 -7.62
N TYR A 379 11.90 -46.99 -8.77
CA TYR A 379 11.45 -46.50 -10.07
C TYR A 379 10.17 -47.24 -10.45
N GLN A 380 9.14 -46.51 -10.86
CA GLN A 380 7.89 -47.07 -11.33
C GLN A 380 7.54 -46.51 -12.70
N ARG A 381 7.00 -47.37 -13.55
CA ARG A 381 6.42 -47.02 -14.85
C ARG A 381 5.11 -47.82 -15.04
N PRO A 382 4.18 -47.36 -15.91
CA PRO A 382 2.92 -48.04 -16.19
C PRO A 382 3.05 -49.49 -16.64
#